data_AF-A0A0F7TTX3-F1
#
_entry.id   AF-A0A0F7TTX3-F1
#
_cell.length_a   1.000
_cell.length_b   1.000
_cell.length_c   1.000
_cell.angle_alpha   90.00
_cell.angle_beta   90.00
_cell.angle_gamma   90.00
#
_symmetry.space_group_name_H-M   'P 1'
#
loop_
_entity.id
_entity.type
_entity.pdbx_description
1 polymer ?
#
loop_
_entity_poly.entity_id
_entity_poly.type
_entity_poly.pdbx_seq_one_letter_code
_entity_poly.pdbx_strand_id
1 'polypeptide(L)'
;MAKENVQTCAVCKSHHGKVDPDLGTRNFCIAGLAFGWIFASLCLVAGAIMLSADHFEIPSYVRLKVVMVNFFLHTMRPGKTYPHSHRIQQLHQGTSVLIQLLLNFLVTIILDTTNYIHAATLKWALFKEGRLKFNSNVRLFTSARAHGPNSWYMNSISLFGLAVSYGATSAAITDVIIVGQWNEDTHEVEYGPSETSDIIDINGLAIFVLGIGVALQVGVSTYSLLCSNEVKTWNNNLLSNASAWLDRKEATSDSSEDTYPEVTFSSRGIQDSMLSMAPHVQIIRRLIWGFCAIFTVWSLAQGIVTATTGYMAENFGDFSSGAGGYWRFYGAMYWDYKKITKSPPYWLGLVIQIIAQSFLTFALHCVELLFNLSRDEAAWRELETIGVNANPSIRSNFSRQMLIMLAMKATIQWVFGYALTADVSVNIALLPIIALMVLFIVLAIGSEYMLKKQPRGSLPATYGNLERVARLVDEWDHARLYWGDKGCFKDGVCRAGTAGRRLPDLEPDTLYRCHQQED
;
A
#
# COMPACT_ATOMS: atom_id res chain seq x y z
N MET A 1 -25.24 66.86 2.84
CA MET A 1 -25.71 65.62 3.52
C MET A 1 -25.71 64.51 2.49
N ALA A 2 -24.60 63.78 2.40
CA ALA A 2 -24.44 62.61 1.55
C ALA A 2 -24.86 61.36 2.35
N LYS A 3 -25.63 60.46 1.73
CA LYS A 3 -25.85 59.10 2.25
C LYS A 3 -25.22 58.12 1.25
N GLU A 4 -24.15 57.47 1.71
CA GLU A 4 -23.52 56.32 1.07
C GLU A 4 -24.50 55.16 0.98
N ASN A 5 -24.69 54.64 -0.23
CA ASN A 5 -25.25 53.32 -0.46
C ASN A 5 -24.08 52.33 -0.50
N VAL A 6 -23.80 51.69 0.63
CA VAL A 6 -22.93 50.51 0.70
C VAL A 6 -23.71 49.32 0.16
N GLN A 7 -23.50 49.03 -1.12
CA GLN A 7 -24.00 47.84 -1.78
C GLN A 7 -23.07 46.68 -1.42
N THR A 8 -23.37 46.01 -0.31
CA THR A 8 -22.74 44.75 0.08
C THR A 8 -23.13 43.68 -0.94
N CYS A 9 -22.15 43.28 -1.76
CA CYS A 9 -22.26 42.19 -2.70
C CYS A 9 -22.42 40.86 -1.94
N ALA A 10 -23.66 40.49 -1.64
CA ALA A 10 -24.02 39.18 -1.13
C ALA A 10 -24.00 38.17 -2.28
N VAL A 11 -22.80 37.71 -2.68
CA VAL A 11 -22.64 36.50 -3.50
C VAL A 11 -22.52 35.30 -2.56
N CYS A 12 -23.59 35.02 -1.81
CA CYS A 12 -23.81 33.70 -1.24
C CYS A 12 -24.46 32.84 -2.33
N LYS A 13 -23.64 32.19 -3.17
CA LYS A 13 -24.10 31.13 -4.07
C LYS A 13 -24.78 30.05 -3.23
N SER A 14 -26.09 29.97 -3.40
CA SER A 14 -26.96 28.87 -2.99
C SER A 14 -26.41 27.53 -3.52
N HIS A 15 -25.68 26.79 -2.67
CA HIS A 15 -25.36 25.38 -2.91
C HIS A 15 -26.53 24.53 -2.43
N HIS A 16 -27.53 24.35 -3.31
CA HIS A 16 -28.60 23.37 -3.11
C HIS A 16 -28.03 21.94 -2.98
N GLY A 17 -28.22 21.34 -1.80
CA GLY A 17 -28.57 19.92 -1.61
C GLY A 17 -27.64 18.82 -2.11
N LYS A 18 -26.41 19.10 -2.55
CA LYS A 18 -25.42 18.05 -2.85
C LYS A 18 -24.61 17.77 -1.58
N VAL A 19 -24.70 16.52 -1.10
CA VAL A 19 -23.80 16.01 -0.05
C VAL A 19 -22.37 16.31 -0.47
N ASP A 20 -21.64 17.04 0.37
CA ASP A 20 -20.25 17.38 0.13
C ASP A 20 -19.44 16.08 -0.02
N PRO A 21 -18.87 15.79 -1.20
CA PRO A 21 -18.13 14.54 -1.45
C PRO A 21 -16.95 14.35 -0.48
N ASP A 22 -16.46 15.44 0.09
CA ASP A 22 -15.40 15.41 1.11
C ASP A 22 -15.89 14.81 2.43
N LEU A 23 -17.16 15.06 2.78
CA LEU A 23 -17.80 14.48 3.96
C LEU A 23 -17.98 12.97 3.79
N GLY A 24 -18.32 12.51 2.58
CA GLY A 24 -18.43 11.10 2.25
C GLY A 24 -17.10 10.36 2.41
N THR A 25 -16.01 10.94 1.89
CA THR A 25 -14.67 10.34 1.98
C THR A 25 -14.17 10.31 3.42
N ARG A 26 -14.40 11.38 4.18
CA ARG A 26 -14.10 11.44 5.62
C ARG A 26 -14.87 10.37 6.41
N ASN A 27 -16.18 10.22 6.15
CA ASN A 27 -17.00 9.21 6.83
C ASN A 27 -16.53 7.78 6.51
N PHE A 28 -16.14 7.51 5.26
CA PHE A 28 -15.55 6.22 4.88
C PHE A 28 -14.23 5.96 5.62
N CYS A 29 -13.38 6.99 5.75
CA CYS A 29 -12.15 6.90 6.52
C CYS A 29 -12.41 6.63 8.02
N ILE A 30 -13.41 7.29 8.61
CA ILE A 30 -13.82 7.05 10.00
C ILE A 30 -14.34 5.62 10.18
N ALA A 31 -15.15 5.12 9.23
CA ALA A 31 -15.64 3.74 9.26
C ALA A 31 -14.49 2.73 9.17
N GLY A 32 -13.52 2.95 8.27
CA GLY A 32 -12.32 2.12 8.16
C GLY A 32 -11.43 2.17 9.41
N LEU A 33 -11.32 3.35 10.06
CA LEU A 33 -10.61 3.51 11.32
C LEU A 33 -11.29 2.76 12.47
N ALA A 34 -12.61 2.86 12.58
CA ALA A 34 -13.40 2.12 13.55
C ALA A 34 -13.26 0.61 13.35
N PHE A 35 -13.33 0.15 12.10
CA PHE A 35 -13.10 -1.24 11.74
C PHE A 35 -11.67 -1.69 12.11
N GLY A 36 -10.66 -0.86 11.87
CA GLY A 36 -9.29 -1.11 12.27
C GLY A 36 -9.12 -1.27 13.79
N TRP A 37 -9.78 -0.42 14.60
CA TRP A 37 -9.77 -0.55 16.06
C TRP A 37 -10.43 -1.84 16.55
N ILE A 38 -11.58 -2.21 15.95
CA ILE A 38 -12.27 -3.46 16.26
C ILE A 38 -11.36 -4.64 15.92
N PHE A 39 -10.80 -4.67 14.72
CA PHE A 39 -9.90 -5.73 14.28
C PHE A 39 -8.66 -5.86 15.18
N ALA A 40 -8.00 -4.74 15.50
CA ALA A 40 -6.86 -4.71 16.41
C ALA A 40 -7.22 -5.25 17.80
N SER A 41 -8.37 -4.83 18.35
CA SER A 41 -8.85 -5.28 19.66
C SER A 41 -9.17 -6.78 19.66
N LEU A 42 -9.80 -7.28 18.60
CA LEU A 42 -10.07 -8.72 18.43
C LEU A 42 -8.77 -9.52 18.36
N CYS A 43 -7.77 -9.06 17.62
CA CYS A 43 -6.45 -9.71 17.56
C CYS A 43 -5.74 -9.71 18.91
N LEU A 44 -5.75 -8.57 19.63
CA LEU A 44 -5.15 -8.48 20.96
C LEU A 44 -5.83 -9.43 21.96
N VAL A 45 -7.16 -9.46 21.99
CA VAL A 45 -7.93 -10.33 22.89
C VAL A 45 -7.73 -11.80 22.52
N ALA A 46 -7.87 -12.16 21.24
CA ALA A 46 -7.70 -13.54 20.79
C ALA A 46 -6.27 -14.04 21.05
N GLY A 47 -5.26 -13.23 20.72
CA GLY A 47 -3.86 -13.54 21.00
C GLY A 47 -3.58 -13.68 22.49
N ALA A 48 -4.11 -12.79 23.34
CA ALA A 48 -3.96 -12.87 24.78
C ALA A 48 -4.62 -14.12 25.38
N ILE A 49 -5.82 -14.48 24.91
CA ILE A 49 -6.50 -15.72 25.32
C ILE A 49 -5.69 -16.96 24.93
N MET A 50 -5.10 -16.96 23.73
CA MET A 50 -4.24 -18.07 23.28
C MET A 50 -2.94 -18.17 24.08
N LEU A 51 -2.37 -17.03 24.49
CA LEU A 51 -1.17 -16.95 25.30
C LEU A 51 -1.41 -17.34 26.77
N SER A 52 -2.58 -17.04 27.34
CA SER A 52 -2.90 -17.33 28.74
C SER A 52 -3.38 -18.75 28.99
N ALA A 53 -3.77 -19.49 27.94
CA ALA A 53 -4.25 -20.85 28.07
C ALA A 53 -3.06 -21.82 28.21
N ASP A 54 -2.69 -22.09 29.48
CA ASP A 54 -1.50 -22.85 29.91
C ASP A 54 -1.39 -24.27 29.33
N HIS A 55 -2.52 -24.91 28.96
CA HIS A 55 -2.54 -26.26 28.43
C HIS A 55 -3.46 -26.37 27.21
N PHE A 56 -2.84 -26.57 26.04
CA PHE A 56 -3.58 -27.02 24.86
C PHE A 56 -3.52 -28.53 24.80
N GLU A 57 -4.67 -29.17 25.00
CA GLU A 57 -4.80 -30.58 24.71
C GLU A 57 -4.68 -30.78 23.20
N ILE A 58 -3.78 -31.67 22.79
CA ILE A 58 -3.62 -32.05 21.39
C ILE A 58 -4.95 -32.63 20.91
N PRO A 59 -5.55 -32.07 19.84
CA PRO A 59 -6.81 -32.57 19.31
C PRO A 59 -6.72 -34.05 18.94
N SER A 60 -7.80 -34.80 19.16
CA SER A 60 -7.84 -36.25 18.92
C SER A 60 -7.44 -36.65 17.50
N TYR A 61 -7.76 -35.84 16.50
CA TYR A 61 -7.43 -36.09 15.09
C TYR A 61 -5.93 -35.97 14.75
N VAL A 62 -5.12 -35.35 15.62
CA VAL A 62 -3.65 -35.23 15.48
C VAL A 62 -2.90 -36.09 16.49
N ARG A 63 -3.62 -36.69 17.46
CA ARG A 63 -3.02 -37.52 18.49
C ARG A 63 -2.37 -38.75 17.84
N LEU A 64 -1.16 -39.10 18.28
CA LEU A 64 -0.34 -40.16 17.69
C LEU A 64 0.04 -39.94 16.21
N LYS A 65 -0.13 -38.72 15.68
CA LYS A 65 0.37 -38.38 14.35
C LYS A 65 1.72 -37.67 14.46
N VAL A 66 2.52 -37.81 13.41
CA VAL A 66 3.69 -36.97 13.20
C VAL A 66 3.28 -35.88 12.24
N VAL A 67 3.28 -34.65 12.73
CA VAL A 67 2.96 -33.48 11.93
C VAL A 67 4.19 -32.66 11.65
N MET A 68 4.20 -32.03 10.49
CA MET A 68 5.19 -31.04 10.09
C MET A 68 4.55 -29.66 10.18
N VAL A 69 5.17 -28.80 10.96
CA VAL A 69 4.77 -27.40 11.16
C VAL A 69 6.00 -26.56 10.84
N ASN A 70 5.92 -25.70 9.84
CA ASN A 70 7.05 -24.91 9.38
C ASN A 70 8.36 -25.72 9.24
N PHE A 71 8.31 -26.86 8.54
CA PHE A 71 9.45 -27.77 8.30
C PHE A 71 10.02 -28.44 9.55
N PHE A 72 9.39 -28.24 10.70
CA PHE A 72 9.75 -28.90 11.93
C PHE A 72 8.81 -30.09 12.17
N LEU A 73 9.37 -31.29 12.31
CA LEU A 73 8.63 -32.50 12.62
C LEU A 73 8.30 -32.55 14.12
N HIS A 74 7.01 -32.50 14.43
CA HIS A 74 6.46 -32.68 15.76
C HIS A 74 5.78 -34.04 15.87
N THR A 75 6.36 -34.92 16.69
CA THR A 75 5.69 -36.15 17.13
C THR A 75 4.67 -35.82 18.23
N MET A 76 3.38 -36.00 17.96
CA MET A 76 2.28 -35.70 18.87
C MET A 76 2.00 -36.87 19.81
N ARG A 77 2.92 -37.09 20.76
CA ARG A 77 2.79 -38.15 21.78
C ARG A 77 1.80 -37.75 22.88
N PRO A 78 1.09 -38.71 23.50
CA PRO A 78 0.31 -38.46 24.70
C PRO A 78 1.19 -37.87 25.81
N GLY A 79 0.71 -36.84 26.51
CA GLY A 79 1.45 -36.18 27.58
C GLY A 79 2.54 -35.19 27.14
N LYS A 80 2.83 -35.06 25.84
CA LYS A 80 3.72 -34.02 25.33
C LYS A 80 2.93 -32.72 25.11
N THR A 81 3.44 -31.60 25.61
CA THR A 81 2.83 -30.29 25.36
C THR A 81 3.24 -29.77 23.99
N TYR A 82 2.26 -29.27 23.23
CA TYR A 82 2.50 -28.45 22.03
C TYR A 82 2.92 -27.03 22.46
N PRO A 83 3.62 -26.23 21.62
CA PRO A 83 4.06 -24.89 21.99
C PRO A 83 2.97 -24.03 22.66
N HIS A 84 3.35 -23.38 23.77
CA HIS A 84 2.49 -22.53 24.59
C HIS A 84 2.12 -21.22 23.88
N SER A 85 1.26 -21.30 22.87
CA SER A 85 0.60 -20.19 22.14
C SER A 85 -0.02 -20.68 20.83
N HIS A 86 0.25 -21.91 20.43
CA HIS A 86 -0.14 -22.46 19.16
C HIS A 86 -1.46 -23.25 19.28
N ARG A 87 -2.25 -23.23 18.21
CA ARG A 87 -3.56 -23.90 18.15
C ARG A 87 -3.72 -24.56 16.79
N ILE A 88 -3.85 -25.88 16.82
CA ILE A 88 -4.06 -26.67 15.61
C ILE A 88 -5.56 -26.79 15.34
N GLN A 89 -5.98 -26.42 14.13
CA GLN A 89 -7.35 -26.49 13.67
C GLN A 89 -7.43 -27.22 12.33
N GLN A 90 -8.27 -28.24 12.24
CA GLN A 90 -8.62 -28.89 10.98
C GLN A 90 -9.66 -28.05 10.23
N LEU A 91 -9.44 -27.88 8.94
CA LEU A 91 -10.28 -27.15 8.01
C LEU A 91 -10.64 -28.04 6.81
N HIS A 92 -11.63 -27.59 6.03
CA HIS A 92 -11.92 -28.19 4.74
C HIS A 92 -10.81 -27.85 3.72
N GLN A 93 -10.56 -28.76 2.77
CA GLN A 93 -9.53 -28.60 1.76
C GLN A 93 -9.65 -27.27 1.00
N GLY A 94 -8.53 -26.55 0.84
CA GLY A 94 -8.45 -25.24 0.19
C GLY A 94 -8.86 -24.06 1.07
N THR A 95 -9.51 -24.31 2.22
CA THR A 95 -9.93 -23.24 3.14
C THR A 95 -8.74 -22.55 3.79
N SER A 96 -7.65 -23.29 4.04
CA SER A 96 -6.42 -22.74 4.63
C SER A 96 -5.85 -21.59 3.80
N VAL A 97 -5.68 -21.84 2.49
CA VAL A 97 -5.18 -20.90 1.50
C VAL A 97 -6.10 -19.69 1.40
N LEU A 98 -7.42 -19.91 1.34
CA LEU A 98 -8.40 -18.83 1.25
C LEU A 98 -8.39 -17.94 2.50
N ILE A 99 -8.32 -18.52 3.70
CA ILE A 99 -8.27 -17.76 4.96
C ILE A 99 -7.01 -16.91 5.02
N GLN A 100 -5.85 -17.47 4.68
CA GLN A 100 -4.58 -16.72 4.67
C GLN A 100 -4.62 -15.57 3.66
N LEU A 101 -5.17 -15.80 2.47
CA LEU A 101 -5.34 -14.77 1.44
C LEU A 101 -6.30 -13.67 1.91
N LEU A 102 -7.48 -14.05 2.43
CA LEU A 102 -8.48 -13.10 2.95
C LEU A 102 -7.93 -12.27 4.11
N LEU A 103 -7.16 -12.87 5.02
CA LEU A 103 -6.50 -12.15 6.10
C LEU A 103 -5.52 -11.12 5.57
N ASN A 104 -4.70 -11.48 4.57
CA ASN A 104 -3.78 -10.53 3.92
C ASN A 104 -4.53 -9.38 3.24
N PHE A 105 -5.61 -9.66 2.51
CA PHE A 105 -6.45 -8.62 1.91
C PHE A 105 -7.09 -7.71 2.97
N LEU A 106 -7.61 -8.29 4.05
CA LEU A 106 -8.24 -7.55 5.13
C LEU A 106 -7.25 -6.59 5.80
N VAL A 107 -6.08 -7.11 6.17
CA VAL A 107 -5.01 -6.31 6.76
C VAL A 107 -4.56 -5.23 5.78
N THR A 108 -4.39 -5.55 4.50
CA THR A 108 -4.01 -4.55 3.48
C THR A 108 -5.05 -3.43 3.36
N ILE A 109 -6.35 -3.76 3.35
CA ILE A 109 -7.43 -2.75 3.27
C ILE A 109 -7.43 -1.83 4.50
N ILE A 110 -7.29 -2.41 5.71
CA ILE A 110 -7.19 -1.62 6.95
C ILE A 110 -6.00 -0.68 6.87
N LEU A 111 -4.82 -1.22 6.54
CA LEU A 111 -3.57 -0.48 6.50
C LEU A 111 -3.59 0.61 5.44
N ASP A 112 -4.07 0.35 4.23
CA ASP A 112 -4.18 1.37 3.19
C ASP A 112 -5.21 2.46 3.55
N THR A 113 -6.30 2.12 4.25
CA THR A 113 -7.27 3.12 4.75
C THR A 113 -6.65 4.01 5.83
N THR A 114 -5.92 3.43 6.80
CA THR A 114 -5.20 4.21 7.82
C THR A 114 -4.10 5.08 7.18
N ASN A 115 -3.38 4.53 6.21
CA ASN A 115 -2.34 5.24 5.49
C ASN A 115 -2.92 6.42 4.69
N TYR A 116 -4.12 6.28 4.14
CA TYR A 116 -4.82 7.36 3.45
C TYR A 116 -5.11 8.54 4.38
N ILE A 117 -5.62 8.28 5.59
CA ILE A 117 -5.92 9.33 6.58
C ILE A 117 -4.65 10.11 6.91
N HIS A 118 -3.59 9.38 7.23
CA HIS A 118 -2.31 9.97 7.60
C HIS A 118 -1.66 10.72 6.41
N ALA A 119 -1.78 10.21 5.18
CA ALA A 119 -1.27 10.89 3.99
C ALA A 119 -2.05 12.19 3.70
N ALA A 120 -3.38 12.18 3.87
CA ALA A 120 -4.21 13.37 3.70
C ALA A 120 -3.86 14.45 4.73
N THR A 121 -3.71 14.08 6.00
CA THR A 121 -3.31 15.03 7.06
C THR A 121 -1.90 15.57 6.84
N LEU A 122 -0.96 14.71 6.44
CA LEU A 122 0.41 15.11 6.12
C LEU A 122 0.45 16.09 4.94
N LYS A 123 -0.35 15.87 3.89
CA LYS A 123 -0.47 16.76 2.74
C LYS A 123 -0.78 18.19 3.20
N TRP A 124 -1.80 18.36 4.03
CA TRP A 124 -2.23 19.68 4.52
C TRP A 124 -1.27 20.28 5.54
N ALA A 125 -0.59 19.45 6.34
CA ALA A 125 0.48 19.93 7.23
C ALA A 125 1.69 20.45 6.43
N LEU A 126 2.12 19.75 5.37
CA LEU A 126 3.19 20.22 4.49
C LEU A 126 2.80 21.48 3.72
N PHE A 127 1.52 21.63 3.39
CA PHE A 127 1.01 22.86 2.77
C PHE A 127 1.20 24.05 3.70
N LYS A 128 0.83 23.92 4.98
CA LYS A 128 1.01 24.98 5.99
C LYS A 128 2.49 25.40 6.14
N GLU A 129 3.41 24.47 5.91
CA GLU A 129 4.85 24.75 5.95
C GLU A 129 5.41 25.32 4.64
N GLY A 130 4.59 25.52 3.59
CA GLY A 130 5.05 25.95 2.27
C GLY A 130 5.93 24.92 1.55
N ARG A 131 5.86 23.64 1.97
CA ARG A 131 6.71 22.56 1.44
C ARG A 131 5.96 21.59 0.53
N LEU A 132 4.66 21.78 0.35
CA LEU A 132 3.84 20.95 -0.52
C LEU A 132 4.07 21.29 -2.00
N LYS A 133 4.77 20.40 -2.72
CA LYS A 133 5.02 20.54 -4.17
C LYS A 133 4.14 19.64 -5.03
N PHE A 134 3.94 18.40 -4.58
CA PHE A 134 3.15 17.39 -5.31
C PHE A 134 1.89 17.03 -4.52
N ASN A 135 0.83 16.68 -5.24
CA ASN A 135 -0.40 16.13 -4.66
C ASN A 135 -0.12 14.82 -3.91
N SER A 136 0.75 13.98 -4.46
CA SER A 136 1.14 12.69 -3.91
C SER A 136 2.61 12.73 -3.45
N ASN A 137 2.87 12.90 -2.15
CA ASN A 137 4.23 12.90 -1.58
C ASN A 137 4.55 11.56 -0.92
N VAL A 138 5.85 11.22 -0.93
CA VAL A 138 6.33 10.03 -0.21
C VAL A 138 6.43 10.32 1.27
N ARG A 139 5.49 9.80 2.05
CA ARG A 139 5.48 9.90 3.52
C ARG A 139 6.78 9.47 4.21
N LEU A 140 7.51 8.52 3.63
CA LEU A 140 8.79 8.05 4.16
C LEU A 140 9.90 9.11 4.07
N PHE A 141 9.81 10.01 3.10
CA PHE A 141 10.84 11.04 2.85
C PHE A 141 10.35 12.45 3.20
N THR A 142 9.08 12.61 3.59
CA THR A 142 8.49 13.91 3.92
C THR A 142 7.83 13.88 5.28
N SER A 143 8.19 14.83 6.14
CA SER A 143 7.56 15.04 7.44
C SER A 143 7.31 16.53 7.68
N ALA A 144 6.26 16.84 8.42
CA ALA A 144 6.01 18.16 8.98
C ALA A 144 6.91 18.36 10.22
N ARG A 145 7.49 19.55 10.37
CA ARG A 145 8.24 19.96 11.56
C ARG A 145 7.32 20.48 12.67
N ALA A 146 6.23 21.17 12.30
CA ALA A 146 5.37 21.88 13.24
C ALA A 146 4.13 21.08 13.70
N HIS A 147 3.84 19.95 13.04
CA HIS A 147 2.64 19.15 13.32
C HIS A 147 3.02 17.79 13.91
N GLY A 148 2.85 17.64 15.23
CA GLY A 148 3.23 16.43 15.99
C GLY A 148 2.80 15.10 15.36
N PRO A 149 1.52 14.93 14.94
CA PRO A 149 1.04 13.70 14.28
C PRO A 149 1.74 13.35 12.96
N ASN A 150 2.28 14.35 12.24
CA ASN A 150 2.86 14.20 10.91
C ASN A 150 4.39 14.41 10.93
N SER A 151 4.98 14.30 12.12
CA SER A 151 6.41 14.39 12.36
C SER A 151 7.15 13.12 11.94
N TRP A 152 8.48 13.22 11.81
CA TRP A 152 9.32 12.10 11.40
C TRP A 152 9.22 10.89 12.35
N TYR A 153 9.01 11.13 13.65
CA TYR A 153 8.90 10.05 14.63
C TYR A 153 7.56 9.32 14.50
N MET A 154 6.45 10.02 14.23
CA MET A 154 5.17 9.37 13.93
C MET A 154 5.20 8.60 12.62
N ASN A 155 5.87 9.13 11.59
CA ASN A 155 6.10 8.41 10.35
C ASN A 155 6.93 7.13 10.60
N SER A 156 7.90 7.18 11.52
CA SER A 156 8.71 6.02 11.91
C SER A 156 7.87 4.98 12.68
N ILE A 157 7.00 5.42 13.59
CA ILE A 157 6.04 4.55 14.29
C ILE A 157 5.06 3.90 13.30
N SER A 158 4.56 4.68 12.32
CA SER A 158 3.71 4.14 11.25
C SER A 158 4.50 3.19 10.33
N LEU A 159 5.76 3.44 10.03
CA LEU A 159 6.56 2.46 9.29
C LEU A 159 6.72 1.16 10.09
N PHE A 160 7.05 1.28 11.37
CA PHE A 160 7.23 0.14 12.27
C PHE A 160 5.95 -0.68 12.43
N GLY A 161 4.81 -0.04 12.76
CA GLY A 161 3.54 -0.76 12.92
C GLY A 161 3.10 -1.48 11.64
N LEU A 162 3.49 -0.95 10.47
CA LEU A 162 3.18 -1.54 9.18
C LEU A 162 4.06 -2.77 8.88
N ALA A 163 5.35 -2.69 9.18
CA ALA A 163 6.25 -3.84 9.16
C ALA A 163 5.80 -4.93 10.14
N VAL A 164 5.44 -4.54 11.37
CA VAL A 164 4.92 -5.44 12.41
C VAL A 164 3.63 -6.13 11.94
N SER A 165 2.67 -5.38 11.41
CA SER A 165 1.39 -5.92 10.96
C SER A 165 1.60 -6.97 9.87
N TYR A 166 2.34 -6.67 8.80
CA TYR A 166 2.52 -7.63 7.71
C TYR A 166 3.40 -8.82 8.11
N GLY A 167 4.43 -8.60 8.93
CA GLY A 167 5.29 -9.69 9.42
C GLY A 167 4.50 -10.64 10.31
N ALA A 168 3.70 -10.09 11.22
CA ALA A 168 2.82 -10.86 12.09
C ALA A 168 1.70 -11.57 11.33
N THR A 169 1.09 -10.94 10.33
CA THR A 169 0.10 -11.61 9.45
C THR A 169 0.69 -12.84 8.77
N SER A 170 1.93 -12.76 8.29
CA SER A 170 2.62 -13.89 7.64
C SER A 170 2.91 -15.03 8.61
N ALA A 171 3.18 -14.72 9.88
CA ALA A 171 3.44 -15.71 10.93
C ALA A 171 2.17 -16.18 11.67
N ALA A 172 1.02 -15.53 11.47
CA ALA A 172 -0.21 -15.79 12.23
C ALA A 172 -0.81 -17.17 11.96
N ILE A 173 -0.70 -17.64 10.71
CA ILE A 173 -1.26 -18.91 10.26
C ILE A 173 -0.18 -19.64 9.49
N THR A 174 0.16 -20.84 9.97
CA THR A 174 1.10 -21.74 9.31
C THR A 174 0.37 -23.02 8.95
N ASP A 175 0.68 -23.61 7.79
CA ASP A 175 0.08 -24.88 7.41
C ASP A 175 0.74 -26.06 8.14
N VAL A 176 -0.08 -27.05 8.49
CA VAL A 176 0.33 -28.29 9.17
C VAL A 176 0.05 -29.47 8.25
N ILE A 177 1.05 -30.34 8.09
CA ILE A 177 0.93 -31.53 7.26
C ILE A 177 1.16 -32.76 8.11
N ILE A 178 0.28 -33.75 8.00
CA ILE A 178 0.50 -35.07 8.61
C ILE A 178 1.48 -35.84 7.71
N VAL A 179 2.61 -36.23 8.27
CA VAL A 179 3.70 -36.91 7.55
C VAL A 179 3.78 -38.40 7.93
N GLY A 180 3.18 -38.79 9.06
CA GLY A 180 3.15 -40.19 9.48
C GLY A 180 2.36 -40.42 10.75
N GLN A 181 2.42 -41.65 11.25
CA GLN A 181 1.81 -42.09 12.50
C GLN A 181 2.90 -42.59 13.46
N TRP A 182 2.68 -42.36 14.75
CA TRP A 182 3.53 -42.85 15.82
C TRP A 182 2.98 -44.19 16.29
N ASN A 183 3.75 -45.25 16.14
CA ASN A 183 3.40 -46.56 16.64
C ASN A 183 3.83 -46.68 18.11
N GLU A 184 2.87 -46.88 19.02
CA GLU A 184 3.15 -46.97 20.46
C GLU A 184 3.92 -48.25 20.81
N ASP A 185 3.69 -49.36 20.09
CA ASP A 185 4.27 -50.67 20.38
C ASP A 185 5.73 -50.76 19.94
N THR A 186 6.06 -50.24 18.75
CA THR A 186 7.42 -50.28 18.21
C THR A 186 8.27 -49.08 18.63
N HIS A 187 7.64 -48.01 19.13
CA HIS A 187 8.27 -46.71 19.36
C HIS A 187 8.94 -46.12 18.09
N GLU A 188 8.44 -46.48 16.92
CA GLU A 188 8.92 -45.99 15.63
C GLU A 188 7.87 -45.11 14.93
N VAL A 189 8.34 -44.24 14.04
CA VAL A 189 7.48 -43.42 13.19
C VAL A 189 7.23 -44.16 11.89
N GLU A 190 5.97 -44.52 11.66
CA GLU A 190 5.52 -45.07 10.39
C GLU A 190 5.16 -43.92 9.45
N TYR A 191 6.00 -43.70 8.45
CA TYR A 191 5.74 -42.71 7.41
C TYR A 191 4.73 -43.25 6.42
N GLY A 192 3.73 -42.44 6.08
CA GLY A 192 2.66 -42.82 5.16
C GLY A 192 2.22 -41.65 4.29
N PRO A 193 1.52 -41.89 3.17
CA PRO A 193 1.01 -40.82 2.33
C PRO A 193 0.11 -39.90 3.14
N SER A 194 0.33 -38.58 3.05
CA SER A 194 -0.41 -37.62 3.87
C SER A 194 -1.91 -37.67 3.57
N GLU A 195 -2.73 -37.78 4.61
CA GLU A 195 -4.16 -37.52 4.49
C GLU A 195 -4.36 -36.07 4.02
N THR A 196 -5.19 -35.86 2.99
CA THR A 196 -5.41 -34.57 2.30
C THR A 196 -6.21 -33.54 3.13
N SER A 197 -6.24 -33.67 4.45
CA SER A 197 -6.91 -32.72 5.32
C SER A 197 -6.07 -31.46 5.49
N ASP A 198 -6.67 -30.31 5.20
CA ASP A 198 -6.06 -29.02 5.49
C ASP A 198 -6.06 -28.80 7.00
N ILE A 199 -4.87 -28.79 7.60
CA ILE A 199 -4.70 -28.47 9.01
C ILE A 199 -3.88 -27.19 9.07
N ILE A 200 -4.31 -26.25 9.90
CA ILE A 200 -3.58 -25.01 10.14
C ILE A 200 -3.14 -24.94 11.60
N ASP A 201 -2.01 -24.29 11.82
CA ASP A 201 -1.53 -23.89 13.12
C ASP A 201 -1.64 -22.38 13.23
N ILE A 202 -2.35 -21.95 14.27
CA ILE A 202 -2.59 -20.54 14.56
C ILE A 202 -1.62 -20.12 15.65
N ASN A 203 -0.73 -19.17 15.34
CA ASN A 203 0.24 -18.63 16.27
C ASN A 203 -0.37 -17.46 17.07
N GLY A 204 -0.69 -17.71 18.34
CA GLY A 204 -1.29 -16.72 19.23
C GLY A 204 -0.42 -15.50 19.48
N LEU A 205 0.91 -15.68 19.53
CA LEU A 205 1.86 -14.57 19.68
C LEU A 205 1.85 -13.67 18.44
N ALA A 206 1.86 -14.26 17.25
CA ALA A 206 1.78 -13.51 16.00
C ALA A 206 0.43 -12.78 15.88
N ILE A 207 -0.70 -13.39 16.24
CA ILE A 207 -2.00 -12.69 16.29
C ILE A 207 -1.97 -11.52 17.27
N PHE A 208 -1.40 -11.71 18.46
CA PHE A 208 -1.26 -10.63 19.44
C PHE A 208 -0.43 -9.46 18.89
N VAL A 209 0.72 -9.76 18.28
CA VAL A 209 1.61 -8.76 17.69
C VAL A 209 1.01 -8.10 16.45
N LEU A 210 0.20 -8.81 15.66
CA LEU A 210 -0.62 -8.23 14.60
C LEU A 210 -1.58 -7.18 15.17
N GLY A 211 -2.24 -7.49 16.30
CA GLY A 211 -3.07 -6.55 17.03
C GLY A 211 -2.31 -5.29 17.45
N ILE A 212 -1.08 -5.42 17.96
CA ILE A 212 -0.20 -4.28 18.28
C ILE A 212 0.13 -3.46 17.03
N GLY A 213 0.55 -4.12 15.94
CA GLY A 213 0.93 -3.48 14.69
C GLY A 213 -0.22 -2.63 14.12
N VAL A 214 -1.43 -3.20 14.07
CA VAL A 214 -2.62 -2.49 13.58
C VAL A 214 -3.04 -1.40 14.56
N ALA A 215 -2.99 -1.64 15.88
CA ALA A 215 -3.29 -0.61 16.88
C ALA A 215 -2.35 0.60 16.76
N LEU A 216 -1.07 0.40 16.45
CA LEU A 216 -0.14 1.50 16.19
C LEU A 216 -0.57 2.32 14.95
N GLN A 217 -0.96 1.67 13.86
CA GLN A 217 -1.43 2.39 12.65
C GLN A 217 -2.71 3.17 12.87
N VAL A 218 -3.69 2.51 13.48
CA VAL A 218 -4.99 3.10 13.76
C VAL A 218 -4.82 4.19 14.82
N GLY A 219 -3.92 4.03 15.79
CA GLY A 219 -3.54 5.06 16.76
C GLY A 219 -2.95 6.31 16.11
N VAL A 220 -1.92 6.15 15.26
CA VAL A 220 -1.32 7.28 14.52
C VAL A 220 -2.36 7.97 13.63
N SER A 221 -3.22 7.20 12.97
CA SER A 221 -4.27 7.73 12.10
C SER A 221 -5.37 8.43 12.87
N THR A 222 -5.74 7.91 14.05
CA THR A 222 -6.69 8.54 14.97
C THR A 222 -6.13 9.86 15.47
N TYR A 223 -4.86 9.89 15.88
CA TYR A 223 -4.20 11.10 16.32
C TYR A 223 -4.12 12.15 15.20
N SER A 224 -3.80 11.71 13.98
CA SER A 224 -3.80 12.55 12.78
C SER A 224 -5.19 13.12 12.48
N LEU A 225 -6.25 12.30 12.62
CA LEU A 225 -7.64 12.70 12.41
C LEU A 225 -8.14 13.67 13.50
N LEU A 226 -7.75 13.47 14.76
CA LEU A 226 -8.13 14.38 15.85
C LEU A 226 -7.46 15.76 15.71
N CYS A 227 -6.26 15.81 15.15
CA CYS A 227 -5.56 17.05 14.82
C CYS A 227 -5.92 17.59 13.42
N SER A 228 -6.93 17.04 12.74
CA SER A 228 -7.26 17.35 11.34
C SER A 228 -8.05 18.65 11.11
N ASN A 229 -8.18 19.53 12.11
CA ASN A 229 -8.85 20.83 11.97
C ASN A 229 -8.28 21.68 10.81
N GLU A 230 -7.09 21.33 10.33
CA GLU A 230 -6.40 22.00 9.23
C GLU A 230 -6.62 21.35 7.84
N VAL A 231 -7.30 20.20 7.77
CA VAL A 231 -7.58 19.48 6.52
C VAL A 231 -8.74 20.16 5.78
N LYS A 232 -8.45 20.73 4.61
CA LYS A 232 -9.46 21.42 3.80
C LYS A 232 -10.32 20.46 3.00
N THR A 233 -9.70 19.51 2.32
CA THR A 233 -10.42 18.50 1.54
C THR A 233 -9.89 17.11 1.87
N TRP A 234 -10.80 16.14 1.90
CA TRP A 234 -10.49 14.72 2.08
C TRP A 234 -10.42 13.97 0.75
N ASN A 235 -10.60 14.68 -0.37
CA ASN A 235 -10.56 14.11 -1.71
C ASN A 235 -9.11 13.96 -2.19
N ASN A 236 -8.82 12.89 -2.93
CA ASN A 236 -7.51 12.70 -3.55
C ASN A 236 -7.43 13.29 -4.96
N ASN A 237 -8.52 13.89 -5.46
CA ASN A 237 -8.56 14.53 -6.76
C ASN A 237 -7.51 15.66 -6.88
N LEU A 238 -6.80 15.67 -8.00
CA LEU A 238 -5.74 16.64 -8.25
C LEU A 238 -6.28 18.09 -8.28
N LEU A 239 -7.39 18.31 -9.00
CA LEU A 239 -7.96 19.64 -9.19
C LEU A 239 -8.54 20.22 -7.90
N SER A 240 -9.29 19.41 -7.14
CA SER A 240 -9.83 19.83 -5.83
C SER A 240 -8.71 20.19 -4.84
N ASN A 241 -7.60 19.44 -4.84
CA ASN A 241 -6.45 19.76 -4.02
C ASN A 241 -5.70 21.01 -4.51
N ALA A 242 -5.62 21.22 -5.83
CA ALA A 242 -4.98 22.39 -6.41
C ALA A 242 -5.79 23.68 -6.20
N SER A 243 -7.13 23.63 -6.29
CA SER A 243 -7.99 24.78 -6.00
C SER A 243 -7.87 25.18 -4.53
N ALA A 244 -7.99 24.23 -3.61
CA ALA A 244 -7.85 24.49 -2.18
C ALA A 244 -6.43 24.94 -1.77
N TRP A 245 -5.42 24.55 -2.56
CA TRP A 245 -4.04 25.06 -2.44
C TRP A 245 -3.96 26.54 -2.84
N LEU A 246 -4.63 26.92 -3.94
CA LEU A 246 -4.64 28.29 -4.48
C LEU A 246 -5.39 29.25 -3.55
N ASP A 247 -6.64 28.93 -3.18
CA ASP A 247 -7.49 29.76 -2.31
C ASP A 247 -6.77 30.19 -1.01
N ARG A 248 -5.97 29.27 -0.46
CA ARG A 248 -5.26 29.53 0.79
C ARG A 248 -3.96 30.28 0.58
N LYS A 249 -3.28 30.07 -0.55
CA LYS A 249 -2.08 30.85 -0.88
C LYS A 249 -2.44 32.33 -1.06
N GLU A 250 -3.55 32.60 -1.74
CA GLU A 250 -4.12 33.95 -1.86
C GLU A 250 -4.48 34.55 -0.49
N ALA A 251 -5.07 33.77 0.41
CA ALA A 251 -5.40 34.25 1.76
C ALA A 251 -4.17 34.53 2.66
N THR A 252 -3.00 33.97 2.36
CA THR A 252 -1.77 34.14 3.15
C THR A 252 -0.76 35.12 2.54
N SER A 253 -0.85 35.38 1.24
CA SER A 253 -0.05 36.40 0.60
C SER A 253 -0.70 37.74 0.91
N ASP A 254 0.00 38.63 1.64
CA ASP A 254 -0.32 40.05 1.56
C ASP A 254 -0.28 40.44 0.08
N SER A 255 -1.18 41.32 -0.32
CA SER A 255 -1.48 41.74 -1.68
C SER A 255 -0.33 42.47 -2.40
N SER A 256 0.89 41.96 -2.35
CA SER A 256 1.91 42.28 -3.34
C SER A 256 1.55 41.53 -4.62
N GLU A 257 1.48 42.28 -5.73
CA GLU A 257 1.33 41.83 -7.11
C GLU A 257 2.42 40.80 -7.49
N ASP A 258 2.37 39.60 -6.93
CA ASP A 258 3.06 38.45 -7.49
C ASP A 258 2.24 38.03 -8.72
N THR A 259 2.37 38.83 -9.78
CA THR A 259 1.98 38.45 -11.13
C THR A 259 2.68 37.11 -11.39
N TYR A 260 1.93 36.02 -11.35
CA TYR A 260 2.50 34.71 -11.65
C TYR A 260 3.12 34.82 -13.04
N PRO A 261 4.40 34.45 -13.20
CA PRO A 261 5.06 34.57 -14.49
C PRO A 261 4.24 33.76 -15.50
N GLU A 262 3.81 34.44 -16.57
CA GLU A 262 3.01 33.84 -17.64
C GLU A 262 3.70 32.56 -18.11
N VAL A 263 2.99 31.44 -18.01
CA VAL A 263 3.51 30.17 -18.50
C VAL A 263 3.33 30.14 -20.00
N THR A 264 4.44 30.30 -20.72
CA THR A 264 4.51 30.05 -22.14
C THR A 264 4.90 28.60 -22.38
N PHE A 265 4.18 27.93 -23.27
CA PHE A 265 4.51 26.57 -23.67
C PHE A 265 4.17 26.37 -25.14
N SER A 266 4.93 25.48 -25.79
CA SER A 266 4.61 25.03 -27.14
C SER A 266 3.64 23.87 -27.04
N SER A 267 2.54 23.92 -27.79
CA SER A 267 1.68 22.76 -27.97
C SER A 267 2.49 21.66 -28.64
N ARG A 268 2.68 20.53 -27.95
CA ARG A 268 3.38 19.36 -28.47
C ARG A 268 2.44 18.18 -28.42
N GLY A 269 2.41 17.37 -29.48
CA GLY A 269 1.61 16.14 -29.48
C GLY A 269 2.10 15.08 -28.48
N ILE A 270 3.36 15.18 -28.05
CA ILE A 270 4.02 14.28 -27.10
C ILE A 270 4.67 15.11 -26.00
N GLN A 271 4.36 14.77 -24.75
CA GLN A 271 4.80 15.50 -23.57
C GLN A 271 5.96 14.79 -22.86
N ASP A 272 6.63 15.51 -21.97
CA ASP A 272 7.74 14.98 -21.20
C ASP A 272 7.29 13.83 -20.29
N SER A 273 8.16 12.84 -20.16
CA SER A 273 7.93 11.67 -19.30
C SER A 273 8.03 12.01 -17.81
N MET A 274 7.57 11.09 -16.96
CA MET A 274 7.69 11.23 -15.50
C MET A 274 9.16 11.35 -15.07
N LEU A 275 10.07 10.63 -15.74
CA LEU A 275 11.50 10.62 -15.44
C LEU A 275 12.18 11.98 -15.63
N SER A 276 11.72 12.75 -16.62
CA SER A 276 12.22 14.09 -16.90
C SER A 276 11.66 15.14 -15.93
N MET A 277 10.42 14.96 -15.47
CA MET A 277 9.72 15.94 -14.63
C MET A 277 9.99 15.79 -13.14
N ALA A 278 10.22 14.57 -12.67
CA ALA A 278 10.35 14.26 -11.25
C ALA A 278 11.68 13.54 -10.96
N PRO A 279 12.79 14.24 -10.65
CA PRO A 279 14.10 13.60 -10.48
C PRO A 279 14.13 12.58 -9.33
N HIS A 280 13.30 12.77 -8.30
CA HIS A 280 13.17 11.84 -7.18
C HIS A 280 12.68 10.44 -7.61
N VAL A 281 11.97 10.36 -8.73
CA VAL A 281 11.47 9.11 -9.30
C VAL A 281 12.62 8.23 -9.82
N GLN A 282 13.78 8.81 -10.15
CA GLN A 282 14.95 8.03 -10.56
C GLN A 282 15.49 7.17 -9.40
N ILE A 283 15.42 7.67 -8.17
CA ILE A 283 15.83 6.91 -6.97
C ILE A 283 14.88 5.73 -6.80
N ILE A 284 13.57 5.97 -6.90
CA ILE A 284 12.54 4.93 -6.81
C ILE A 284 12.73 3.86 -7.88
N ARG A 285 13.00 4.26 -9.13
CA ARG A 285 13.31 3.34 -10.22
C ARG A 285 14.50 2.44 -9.89
N ARG A 286 15.60 3.02 -9.39
CA ARG A 286 16.79 2.25 -8.98
C ARG A 286 16.47 1.27 -7.84
N LEU A 287 15.66 1.69 -6.87
CA LEU A 287 15.23 0.83 -5.76
C LEU A 287 14.41 -0.38 -6.26
N ILE A 288 13.41 -0.16 -7.12
CA ILE A 288 12.56 -1.23 -7.67
C ILE A 288 13.40 -2.27 -8.42
N TRP A 289 14.30 -1.84 -9.30
CA TRP A 289 15.21 -2.74 -10.01
C TRP A 289 16.22 -3.41 -9.06
N GLY A 290 16.67 -2.71 -8.01
CA GLY A 290 17.50 -3.28 -6.95
C GLY A 290 16.81 -4.45 -6.25
N PHE A 291 15.53 -4.33 -5.89
CA PHE A 291 14.75 -5.43 -5.32
C PHE A 291 14.60 -6.61 -6.29
N CYS A 292 14.38 -6.34 -7.59
CA CYS A 292 14.35 -7.40 -8.60
C CYS A 292 15.68 -8.15 -8.70
N ALA A 293 16.80 -7.42 -8.68
CA ALA A 293 18.12 -8.02 -8.68
C ALA A 293 18.36 -8.87 -7.42
N ILE A 294 17.95 -8.39 -6.25
CA ILE A 294 18.05 -9.13 -4.98
C ILE A 294 17.25 -10.45 -5.06
N PHE A 295 15.99 -10.41 -5.49
CA PHE A 295 15.18 -11.63 -5.62
C PHE A 295 15.71 -12.59 -6.68
N THR A 296 16.28 -12.07 -7.77
CA THR A 296 16.91 -12.90 -8.82
C THR A 296 18.16 -13.59 -8.31
N VAL A 297 19.03 -12.86 -7.61
CA VAL A 297 20.25 -13.42 -7.02
C VAL A 297 19.90 -14.44 -5.94
N TRP A 298 18.90 -14.15 -5.10
CA TRP A 298 18.43 -15.08 -4.08
C TRP A 298 17.85 -16.35 -4.70
N SER A 299 16.93 -16.24 -5.66
CA SER A 299 16.32 -17.40 -6.33
C SER A 299 17.36 -18.26 -7.05
N LEU A 300 18.33 -17.64 -7.72
CA LEU A 300 19.41 -18.34 -8.41
C LEU A 300 20.35 -19.04 -7.42
N ALA A 301 20.78 -18.34 -6.36
CA ALA A 301 21.65 -18.92 -5.34
C ALA A 301 20.99 -20.13 -4.66
N GLN A 302 19.71 -20.00 -4.29
CA GLN A 302 18.94 -21.10 -3.73
C GLN A 302 18.73 -22.24 -4.73
N GLY A 303 18.45 -21.93 -6.00
CA GLY A 303 18.35 -22.92 -7.06
C GLY A 303 19.64 -23.72 -7.27
N ILE A 304 20.79 -23.06 -7.26
CA ILE A 304 22.12 -23.70 -7.37
C ILE A 304 22.38 -24.60 -6.15
N VAL A 305 22.11 -24.12 -4.95
CA VAL A 305 22.25 -24.94 -3.73
C VAL A 305 21.37 -26.18 -3.83
N THR A 306 20.08 -26.02 -4.12
CA THR A 306 19.14 -27.14 -4.28
C THR A 306 19.57 -28.12 -5.38
N ALA A 307 20.12 -27.64 -6.49
CA ALA A 307 20.61 -28.50 -7.58
C ALA A 307 21.90 -29.25 -7.22
N THR A 308 22.78 -28.66 -6.41
CA THR A 308 24.10 -29.22 -6.08
C THR A 308 24.05 -30.16 -4.87
N THR A 309 23.25 -29.85 -3.85
CA THR A 309 23.12 -30.68 -2.66
C THR A 309 22.16 -31.86 -2.84
N GLY A 310 21.50 -31.95 -4.00
CA GLY A 310 20.27 -32.71 -4.14
C GLY A 310 19.14 -32.07 -3.35
N TYR A 311 17.94 -32.62 -3.45
CA TYR A 311 16.85 -32.18 -2.58
C TYR A 311 17.24 -32.49 -1.13
N MET A 312 17.55 -31.46 -0.35
CA MET A 312 17.63 -31.59 1.12
C MET A 312 16.30 -32.12 1.71
N ALA A 313 15.22 -32.02 0.92
CA ALA A 313 13.89 -32.49 1.23
C ALA A 313 13.46 -33.70 0.36
N GLU A 314 14.39 -34.54 -0.10
CA GLU A 314 14.10 -35.73 -0.95
C GLU A 314 13.01 -36.62 -0.32
N ASN A 315 12.91 -36.63 1.01
CA ASN A 315 11.84 -37.33 1.72
C ASN A 315 10.49 -36.58 1.73
N PHE A 316 10.45 -35.24 1.71
CA PHE A 316 9.22 -34.47 1.93
C PHE A 316 8.36 -34.25 0.68
N GLY A 317 8.97 -34.17 -0.50
CA GLY A 317 8.24 -34.09 -1.77
C GLY A 317 7.39 -35.35 -2.03
N ASP A 318 7.88 -36.50 -1.57
CA ASP A 318 7.16 -37.78 -1.63
C ASP A 318 6.03 -37.87 -0.59
N PHE A 319 6.18 -37.22 0.56
CA PHE A 319 5.14 -37.20 1.61
C PHE A 319 3.94 -36.32 1.28
N SER A 320 4.10 -35.29 0.44
CA SER A 320 3.04 -34.36 0.06
C SER A 320 2.76 -34.42 -1.44
N SER A 321 1.99 -35.43 -1.85
CA SER A 321 1.65 -35.71 -3.26
C SER A 321 0.74 -34.66 -3.92
N GLY A 322 0.35 -33.60 -3.21
CA GLY A 322 -0.48 -32.51 -3.72
C GLY A 322 0.31 -31.32 -4.26
N ALA A 323 -0.25 -30.63 -5.26
CA ALA A 323 0.32 -29.39 -5.81
C ALA A 323 0.64 -28.32 -4.74
N GLY A 324 -0.17 -28.24 -3.68
CA GLY A 324 0.08 -27.35 -2.54
C GLY A 324 1.31 -27.73 -1.72
N GLY A 325 1.62 -29.02 -1.61
CA GLY A 325 2.87 -29.51 -1.03
C GLY A 325 4.07 -29.05 -1.83
N TYR A 326 4.07 -29.34 -3.12
CA TYR A 326 5.14 -28.89 -4.02
C TYR A 326 5.37 -27.39 -3.95
N TRP A 327 4.31 -26.58 -4.06
CA TRP A 327 4.40 -25.12 -3.95
C TRP A 327 5.14 -24.66 -2.69
N ARG A 328 4.92 -25.32 -1.56
CA ARG A 328 5.45 -24.92 -0.24
C ARG A 328 6.84 -25.49 0.06
N PHE A 329 7.10 -26.75 -0.30
CA PHE A 329 8.26 -27.51 0.18
C PHE A 329 9.37 -27.68 -0.88
N TYR A 330 9.09 -27.38 -2.14
CA TYR A 330 10.08 -27.55 -3.21
C TYR A 330 11.32 -26.68 -2.99
N GLY A 331 12.50 -27.33 -2.98
CA GLY A 331 13.80 -26.66 -2.84
C GLY A 331 13.93 -25.83 -1.57
N ALA A 332 13.16 -26.18 -0.54
CA ALA A 332 13.13 -25.43 0.70
C ALA A 332 14.37 -25.70 1.55
N MET A 333 14.89 -24.64 2.15
CA MET A 333 15.98 -24.70 3.13
C MET A 333 15.45 -24.28 4.49
N TYR A 334 15.78 -25.03 5.53
CA TYR A 334 15.39 -24.69 6.89
C TYR A 334 16.59 -24.59 7.83
N TRP A 335 16.49 -23.68 8.79
CA TRP A 335 17.47 -23.50 9.86
C TRP A 335 16.76 -23.59 11.22
N ASP A 336 17.13 -24.60 12.01
CA ASP A 336 16.62 -24.80 13.37
C ASP A 336 17.36 -23.92 14.39
N TYR A 337 16.62 -23.11 15.17
CA TYR A 337 17.18 -22.29 16.23
C TYR A 337 17.77 -23.09 17.39
N LYS A 338 17.43 -24.37 17.56
CA LYS A 338 17.99 -25.22 18.63
C LYS A 338 19.51 -25.37 18.56
N LYS A 339 20.10 -25.17 17.39
CA LYS A 339 21.57 -25.11 17.24
C LYS A 339 22.19 -23.89 17.93
N ILE A 340 21.40 -22.85 18.17
CA ILE A 340 21.83 -21.55 18.69
C ILE A 340 21.35 -21.36 20.14
N THR A 341 20.12 -21.78 20.47
CA THR A 341 19.52 -21.59 21.80
C THR A 341 18.97 -22.90 22.38
N LYS A 342 19.15 -23.11 23.69
CA LYS A 342 18.67 -24.34 24.37
C LYS A 342 17.15 -24.49 24.37
N SER A 343 16.42 -23.38 24.27
CA SER A 343 14.98 -23.32 24.02
C SER A 343 14.75 -22.45 22.79
N PRO A 344 13.90 -22.84 21.83
CA PRO A 344 13.62 -22.02 20.65
C PRO A 344 12.79 -20.79 21.09
N PRO A 345 13.33 -19.56 20.96
CA PRO A 345 12.55 -18.36 21.22
C PRO A 345 11.59 -18.12 20.06
N TYR A 346 10.30 -18.45 20.21
CA TYR A 346 9.26 -18.16 19.18
C TYR A 346 9.22 -16.68 18.78
N TRP A 347 9.59 -15.79 19.69
CA TRP A 347 9.69 -14.35 19.42
C TRP A 347 10.80 -14.01 18.40
N LEU A 348 11.85 -14.82 18.28
CA LEU A 348 12.96 -14.57 17.36
C LEU A 348 12.52 -14.79 15.90
N GLY A 349 11.77 -15.86 15.64
CA GLY A 349 11.19 -16.10 14.31
C GLY A 349 10.32 -14.95 13.87
N LEU A 350 9.44 -14.48 14.76
CA LEU A 350 8.59 -13.32 14.49
C LEU A 350 9.40 -12.04 14.21
N VAL A 351 10.48 -11.78 14.96
CA VAL A 351 11.37 -10.63 14.70
C VAL A 351 12.02 -10.73 13.32
N ILE A 352 12.53 -11.91 12.94
CA ILE A 352 13.13 -12.16 11.62
C ILE A 352 12.09 -11.92 10.52
N GLN A 353 10.87 -12.43 10.70
CA GLN A 353 9.77 -12.24 9.76
C GLN A 353 9.43 -10.76 9.57
N ILE A 354 9.32 -10.00 10.67
CA ILE A 354 9.02 -8.56 10.64
C ILE A 354 10.12 -7.78 9.92
N ILE A 355 11.39 -8.09 10.19
CA ILE A 355 12.52 -7.43 9.54
C ILE A 355 12.48 -7.71 8.03
N ALA A 356 12.33 -8.97 7.62
CA ALA A 356 12.31 -9.34 6.22
C ALA A 356 11.10 -8.73 5.47
N GLN A 357 9.92 -8.74 6.10
CA GLN A 357 8.70 -8.13 5.56
C GLN A 357 8.81 -6.60 5.43
N SER A 358 9.58 -5.94 6.30
CA SER A 358 9.75 -4.49 6.26
C SER A 358 10.39 -4.03 4.94
N PHE A 359 11.39 -4.75 4.44
CA PHE A 359 12.05 -4.47 3.17
C PHE A 359 11.08 -4.63 1.99
N LEU A 360 10.31 -5.72 1.97
CA LEU A 360 9.30 -5.97 0.95
C LEU A 360 8.26 -4.85 0.93
N THR A 361 7.79 -4.45 2.10
CA THR A 361 6.71 -3.47 2.19
C THR A 361 7.19 -2.06 1.83
N PHE A 362 8.43 -1.73 2.16
CA PHE A 362 9.08 -0.52 1.68
C PHE A 362 9.14 -0.47 0.15
N ALA A 363 9.50 -1.58 -0.51
CA ALA A 363 9.52 -1.66 -1.97
C ALA A 363 8.13 -1.41 -2.58
N LEU A 364 7.09 -2.04 -2.02
CA LEU A 364 5.71 -1.87 -2.47
C LEU A 364 5.20 -0.43 -2.31
N HIS A 365 5.57 0.24 -1.22
CA HIS A 365 5.24 1.67 -1.04
C HIS A 365 5.94 2.58 -2.04
N CYS A 366 7.16 2.24 -2.48
CA CYS A 366 7.84 2.98 -3.53
C CYS A 366 7.10 2.85 -4.87
N VAL A 367 6.62 1.64 -5.22
CA VAL A 367 5.82 1.40 -6.43
C VAL A 367 4.47 2.13 -6.36
N GLU A 368 3.81 2.09 -5.20
CA GLU A 368 2.54 2.79 -4.97
C GLU A 368 2.62 4.29 -5.26
N LEU A 369 3.75 4.94 -4.94
CA LEU A 369 3.93 6.35 -5.31
C LEU A 369 3.85 6.55 -6.82
N LEU A 370 4.50 5.70 -7.62
CA LEU A 370 4.52 5.83 -9.08
C LEU A 370 3.09 5.68 -9.64
N PHE A 371 2.32 4.78 -9.05
CA PHE A 371 0.90 4.62 -9.39
C PHE A 371 0.09 5.86 -9.03
N ASN A 372 0.32 6.46 -7.86
CA ASN A 372 -0.36 7.70 -7.50
C ASN A 372 -0.01 8.86 -8.43
N LEU A 373 1.27 9.04 -8.80
CA LEU A 373 1.70 10.06 -9.78
C LEU A 373 1.09 9.82 -11.17
N SER A 374 1.05 8.57 -11.61
CA SER A 374 0.42 8.21 -12.90
C SER A 374 -1.09 8.39 -12.87
N ARG A 375 -1.75 8.16 -11.74
CA ARG A 375 -3.18 8.39 -11.57
C ARG A 375 -3.49 9.88 -11.62
N ASP A 376 -2.68 10.70 -10.94
CA ASP A 376 -2.84 12.15 -10.93
C ASP A 376 -2.66 12.73 -12.35
N GLU A 377 -1.67 12.24 -13.13
CA GLU A 377 -1.53 12.61 -14.54
C GLU A 377 -2.68 12.10 -15.42
N ALA A 378 -3.20 10.88 -15.18
CA ALA A 378 -4.34 10.37 -15.92
C ALA A 378 -5.60 11.22 -15.69
N ALA A 379 -5.85 11.62 -14.42
CA ALA A 379 -6.93 12.53 -14.07
C ALA A 379 -6.74 13.92 -14.71
N TRP A 380 -5.50 14.42 -14.76
CA TRP A 380 -5.19 15.68 -15.46
C TRP A 380 -5.53 15.60 -16.96
N ARG A 381 -5.22 14.49 -17.63
CA ARG A 381 -5.48 14.28 -19.07
C ARG A 381 -6.95 14.17 -19.44
N GLU A 382 -7.81 13.82 -18.48
CA GLU A 382 -9.25 13.78 -18.72
C GLU A 382 -9.81 15.18 -19.05
N LEU A 383 -9.11 16.27 -18.69
CA LEU A 383 -9.51 17.64 -19.03
C LEU A 383 -9.56 17.91 -20.53
N GLU A 384 -8.64 17.32 -21.30
CA GLU A 384 -8.56 17.51 -22.76
C GLU A 384 -9.64 16.69 -23.50
N THR A 385 -10.06 15.56 -22.94
CA THR A 385 -10.89 14.58 -23.66
C THR A 385 -12.38 14.66 -23.31
N ILE A 386 -12.71 14.42 -22.03
CA ILE A 386 -14.10 14.26 -21.57
C ILE A 386 -14.48 15.38 -20.58
N GLY A 387 -13.50 16.09 -20.04
CA GLY A 387 -13.65 17.08 -18.99
C GLY A 387 -13.74 16.44 -17.60
N VAL A 388 -13.13 17.08 -16.62
CA VAL A 388 -13.01 16.59 -15.24
C VAL A 388 -13.94 17.36 -14.32
N ASN A 389 -14.63 16.65 -13.43
CA ASN A 389 -15.40 17.31 -12.38
C ASN A 389 -14.44 17.83 -11.31
N ALA A 390 -14.53 19.11 -10.96
CA ALA A 390 -13.68 19.72 -9.94
C ALA A 390 -13.85 19.02 -8.58
N ASN A 391 -15.10 18.64 -8.25
CA ASN A 391 -15.47 17.92 -7.03
C ASN A 391 -16.07 16.54 -7.35
N PRO A 392 -15.24 15.52 -7.60
CA PRO A 392 -15.73 14.22 -8.01
C PRO A 392 -16.23 13.40 -6.79
N SER A 393 -17.18 12.51 -7.04
CA SER A 393 -17.72 11.57 -6.05
C SER A 393 -16.64 10.62 -5.51
N ILE A 394 -16.84 10.07 -4.29
CA ILE A 394 -15.97 9.07 -3.67
C ILE A 394 -15.63 7.88 -4.58
N ARG A 395 -16.54 7.52 -5.50
CA ARG A 395 -16.32 6.43 -6.47
C ARG A 395 -15.14 6.70 -7.40
N SER A 396 -14.84 7.96 -7.67
CA SER A 396 -13.69 8.36 -8.50
C SER A 396 -12.34 8.03 -7.85
N ASN A 397 -12.30 7.94 -6.50
CA ASN A 397 -11.09 7.53 -5.79
C ASN A 397 -10.73 6.05 -6.07
N PHE A 398 -11.72 5.21 -6.38
CA PHE A 398 -11.54 3.80 -6.75
C PHE A 398 -11.16 3.66 -8.24
N SER A 399 -10.02 4.24 -8.61
CA SER A 399 -9.44 4.03 -9.94
C SER A 399 -9.01 2.58 -10.13
N ARG A 400 -9.03 2.09 -11.38
CA ARG A 400 -8.51 0.75 -11.73
C ARG A 400 -7.06 0.55 -11.27
N GLN A 401 -6.26 1.62 -11.32
CA GLN A 401 -4.87 1.62 -10.87
C GLN A 401 -4.74 1.35 -9.36
N MET A 402 -5.61 1.94 -8.54
CA MET A 402 -5.64 1.70 -7.09
C MET A 402 -6.03 0.25 -6.78
N LEU A 403 -7.05 -0.29 -7.45
CA LEU A 403 -7.48 -1.68 -7.25
C LEU A 403 -6.38 -2.69 -7.64
N ILE A 404 -5.70 -2.44 -8.76
CA ILE A 404 -4.56 -3.27 -9.18
C ILE A 404 -3.45 -3.22 -8.12
N MET A 405 -3.11 -2.04 -7.61
CA MET A 405 -2.08 -1.90 -6.57
C MET A 405 -2.47 -2.59 -5.26
N LEU A 406 -3.72 -2.45 -4.83
CA LEU A 406 -4.24 -3.13 -3.64
C LEU A 406 -4.12 -4.65 -3.78
N ALA A 407 -4.56 -5.19 -4.92
CA ALA A 407 -4.48 -6.62 -5.21
C ALA A 407 -3.03 -7.11 -5.28
N MET A 408 -2.14 -6.37 -5.94
CA MET A 408 -0.72 -6.72 -6.05
C MET A 408 -0.02 -6.69 -4.70
N LYS A 409 -0.27 -5.67 -3.86
CA LYS A 409 0.28 -5.60 -2.49
C LYS A 409 -0.11 -6.82 -1.66
N ALA A 410 -1.42 -7.10 -1.58
CA ALA A 410 -1.94 -8.23 -0.79
C ALA A 410 -1.40 -9.56 -1.31
N THR A 411 -1.36 -9.76 -2.63
CA THR A 411 -0.85 -10.99 -3.26
C THR A 411 0.64 -11.17 -3.01
N ILE A 412 1.45 -10.13 -3.18
CA ILE A 412 2.91 -10.20 -3.00
C ILE A 412 3.26 -10.51 -1.55
N GLN A 413 2.57 -9.89 -0.59
CA GLN A 413 2.81 -10.14 0.82
C GLN A 413 2.36 -11.54 1.23
N TRP A 414 1.24 -12.02 0.69
CA TRP A 414 0.79 -13.39 0.87
C TRP A 414 1.79 -14.42 0.30
N VAL A 415 2.26 -14.22 -0.94
CA VAL A 415 3.29 -15.10 -1.55
C VAL A 415 4.60 -15.06 -0.76
N PHE A 416 4.99 -13.88 -0.28
CA PHE A 416 6.17 -13.75 0.59
C PHE A 416 6.02 -14.55 1.88
N GLY A 417 4.82 -14.59 2.47
CA GLY A 417 4.52 -15.42 3.63
C GLY A 417 4.76 -16.91 3.40
N TYR A 418 4.73 -17.40 2.15
CA TYR A 418 5.19 -18.77 1.83
C TYR A 418 6.67 -18.86 1.48
N ALA A 419 7.23 -17.80 0.89
CA ALA A 419 8.64 -17.74 0.51
C ALA A 419 9.58 -17.76 1.71
N LEU A 420 9.21 -17.05 2.77
CA LEU A 420 9.95 -16.96 4.02
C LEU A 420 8.97 -17.13 5.19
N THR A 421 9.16 -18.21 5.94
CA THR A 421 8.40 -18.49 7.16
C THR A 421 9.36 -18.62 8.34
N ALA A 422 9.32 -17.66 9.26
CA ALA A 422 10.14 -17.69 10.46
C ALA A 422 9.26 -17.83 11.72
N ASP A 423 9.31 -18.99 12.36
CA ASP A 423 8.58 -19.28 13.61
C ASP A 423 9.44 -20.09 14.58
N VAL A 424 9.33 -21.43 14.59
CA VAL A 424 10.25 -22.33 15.33
C VAL A 424 11.57 -22.58 14.57
N SER A 425 11.53 -22.38 13.26
CA SER A 425 12.68 -22.44 12.36
C SER A 425 12.58 -21.26 11.39
N VAL A 426 13.68 -20.89 10.75
CA VAL A 426 13.61 -20.11 9.51
C VAL A 426 13.47 -21.11 8.38
N ASN A 427 12.43 -20.98 7.58
CA ASN A 427 12.30 -21.72 6.34
C ASN A 427 12.21 -20.77 5.14
N ILE A 428 12.84 -21.20 4.06
CA ILE A 428 12.97 -20.45 2.82
C ILE A 428 12.61 -21.38 1.66
N ALA A 429 11.47 -21.17 1.03
CA ALA A 429 10.97 -22.03 -0.05
C ALA A 429 11.31 -21.49 -1.45
N LEU A 430 11.81 -22.34 -2.36
CA LEU A 430 12.31 -21.89 -3.67
C LEU A 430 11.19 -21.46 -4.63
N LEU A 431 10.12 -22.25 -4.77
CA LEU A 431 9.05 -21.93 -5.72
C LEU A 431 8.34 -20.60 -5.40
N PRO A 432 7.96 -20.31 -4.14
CA PRO A 432 7.35 -19.03 -3.81
C PRO A 432 8.33 -17.86 -3.99
N ILE A 433 9.64 -18.05 -3.78
CA ILE A 433 10.66 -17.03 -4.11
C ILE A 433 10.74 -16.76 -5.61
N ILE A 434 10.70 -17.81 -6.45
CA ILE A 434 10.65 -17.64 -7.91
C ILE A 434 9.38 -16.88 -8.30
N ALA A 435 8.23 -17.23 -7.72
CA ALA A 435 6.99 -16.52 -7.98
C ALA A 435 7.05 -15.05 -7.53
N LEU A 436 7.65 -14.78 -6.37
CA LEU A 436 7.89 -13.43 -5.88
C LEU A 436 8.79 -12.64 -6.83
N MET A 437 9.88 -13.25 -7.31
CA MET A 437 10.75 -12.67 -8.33
C MET A 437 9.97 -12.31 -9.60
N VAL A 438 9.13 -13.23 -10.11
CA VAL A 438 8.28 -12.97 -11.29
C VAL A 438 7.30 -11.81 -11.03
N LEU A 439 6.62 -11.81 -9.88
CA LEU A 439 5.69 -10.73 -9.50
C LEU A 439 6.41 -9.36 -9.43
N PHE A 440 7.62 -9.32 -8.87
CA PHE A 440 8.42 -8.10 -8.82
C PHE A 440 8.92 -7.66 -10.21
N ILE A 441 9.30 -8.59 -11.08
CA ILE A 441 9.65 -8.28 -12.47
C ILE A 441 8.45 -7.68 -13.20
N VAL A 442 7.25 -8.25 -13.03
CA VAL A 442 6.01 -7.68 -13.60
C VAL A 442 5.76 -6.27 -13.06
N LEU A 443 5.90 -6.04 -11.74
CA LEU A 443 5.78 -4.71 -11.16
C LEU A 443 6.86 -3.75 -11.68
N ALA A 444 8.09 -4.20 -11.86
CA ALA A 444 9.20 -3.39 -12.36
C ALA A 444 8.99 -3.01 -13.82
N ILE A 445 8.55 -3.94 -14.67
CA ILE A 445 8.20 -3.66 -16.07
C ILE A 445 7.02 -2.70 -16.14
N GLY A 446 5.97 -2.93 -15.34
CA GLY A 446 4.82 -2.04 -15.26
C GLY A 446 5.21 -0.63 -14.81
N SER A 447 6.05 -0.54 -13.78
CA SER A 447 6.60 0.73 -13.29
C SER A 447 7.45 1.41 -14.36
N GLU A 448 8.38 0.70 -14.98
CA GLU A 448 9.25 1.22 -16.04
C GLU A 448 8.45 1.73 -17.24
N TYR A 449 7.38 1.01 -17.61
CA TYR A 449 6.44 1.46 -18.62
C TYR A 449 5.77 2.77 -18.21
N MET A 450 5.25 2.88 -16.99
CA MET A 450 4.63 4.12 -16.49
C MET A 450 5.62 5.29 -16.44
N LEU A 451 6.88 5.02 -16.09
CA LEU A 451 7.94 6.02 -16.01
C LEU A 451 8.36 6.57 -17.37
N LYS A 452 8.45 5.70 -18.37
CA LYS A 452 8.85 6.05 -19.75
C LYS A 452 7.69 6.52 -20.60
N LYS A 453 6.45 6.19 -20.23
CA LYS A 453 5.27 6.58 -20.98
C LYS A 453 5.19 8.12 -21.05
N GLN A 454 5.45 8.62 -22.24
CA GLN A 454 5.19 10.00 -22.59
C GLN A 454 3.69 10.18 -22.78
N PRO A 455 3.04 11.09 -22.04
CA PRO A 455 1.65 11.38 -22.27
C PRO A 455 1.48 11.94 -23.69
N ARG A 456 0.42 11.49 -24.37
CA ARG A 456 0.00 12.06 -25.64
C ARG A 456 -1.02 13.16 -25.36
N GLY A 457 -1.03 14.18 -26.21
CA GLY A 457 -1.95 15.30 -26.11
C GLY A 457 -1.23 16.63 -25.90
N SER A 458 -1.94 17.69 -26.24
CA SER A 458 -1.44 19.07 -26.22
C SER A 458 -1.32 19.64 -24.80
N LEU A 459 -2.01 19.02 -23.83
CA LEU A 459 -1.99 19.43 -22.43
C LEU A 459 -0.57 19.28 -21.82
N PRO A 460 -0.01 20.29 -21.14
CA PRO A 460 1.30 20.14 -20.49
C PRO A 460 1.28 19.08 -19.38
N ALA A 461 2.31 18.23 -19.29
CA ALA A 461 2.40 17.21 -18.23
C ALA A 461 2.63 17.83 -16.84
N THR A 462 1.90 17.37 -15.83
CA THR A 462 2.00 17.91 -14.46
C THR A 462 2.47 16.87 -13.45
N TYR A 463 2.12 15.59 -13.65
CA TYR A 463 2.39 14.49 -12.73
C TYR A 463 2.06 14.84 -11.27
N GLY A 464 0.98 15.61 -11.07
CA GLY A 464 0.52 16.03 -9.74
C GLY A 464 1.28 17.20 -9.11
N ASN A 465 2.14 17.93 -9.84
CA ASN A 465 2.73 19.17 -9.35
C ASN A 465 1.64 20.26 -9.21
N LEU A 466 1.32 20.64 -7.97
CA LEU A 466 0.20 21.54 -7.66
C LEU A 466 0.43 22.95 -8.20
N GLU A 467 1.66 23.46 -8.11
CA GLU A 467 2.01 24.78 -8.62
C GLU A 467 1.85 24.85 -10.14
N ARG A 468 2.27 23.80 -10.85
CA ARG A 468 2.09 23.74 -12.31
C ARG A 468 0.63 23.65 -12.71
N VAL A 469 -0.17 22.85 -11.99
CA VAL A 469 -1.62 22.77 -12.21
C VAL A 469 -2.27 24.13 -11.97
N ALA A 470 -1.93 24.80 -10.87
CA ALA A 470 -2.49 26.09 -10.50
C ALA A 470 -2.20 27.20 -11.54
N ARG A 471 -1.04 27.15 -12.19
CA ARG A 471 -0.68 28.09 -13.26
C ARG A 471 -1.33 27.78 -14.60
N LEU A 472 -1.74 26.54 -14.83
CA LEU A 472 -2.38 26.14 -16.09
C LEU A 472 -3.88 26.42 -16.02
N VAL A 473 -4.54 26.11 -14.91
CA VAL A 473 -5.98 26.33 -14.72
C VAL A 473 -6.25 27.82 -14.47
N ASP A 474 -6.96 28.46 -15.39
CA ASP A 474 -7.33 29.87 -15.31
C ASP A 474 -8.78 30.09 -14.81
N GLU A 475 -9.71 29.19 -15.17
CA GLU A 475 -11.09 29.21 -14.67
C GLU A 475 -11.34 28.07 -13.67
N TRP A 476 -11.69 28.39 -12.42
CA TRP A 476 -12.00 27.42 -11.35
C TRP A 476 -13.49 27.29 -11.03
N ASP A 477 -14.32 28.24 -11.47
CA ASP A 477 -15.73 28.40 -11.07
C ASP A 477 -16.70 27.35 -11.64
N HIS A 478 -16.22 26.43 -12.46
CA HIS A 478 -17.06 25.49 -13.18
C HIS A 478 -17.09 24.11 -12.51
N ALA A 479 -18.28 23.51 -12.46
CA ALA A 479 -18.45 22.16 -11.92
C ALA A 479 -17.64 21.11 -12.70
N ARG A 480 -17.47 21.34 -14.01
CA ARG A 480 -16.69 20.51 -14.92
C ARG A 480 -15.77 21.38 -15.76
N LEU A 481 -14.50 21.03 -15.77
CA LEU A 481 -13.46 21.78 -16.47
C LEU A 481 -13.03 21.02 -17.73
N TYR A 482 -12.81 21.77 -18.80
CA TYR A 482 -12.25 21.31 -20.06
C TYR A 482 -11.04 22.16 -20.40
N TRP A 483 -10.03 21.58 -21.02
CA TRP A 483 -8.86 22.29 -21.52
C TRP A 483 -8.93 22.51 -23.03
N GLY A 484 -8.47 23.64 -23.53
CA GLY A 484 -8.28 23.86 -24.97
C GLY A 484 -7.92 25.30 -25.35
N ASP A 485 -8.04 25.58 -26.63
CA ASP A 485 -7.74 26.89 -27.24
C ASP A 485 -8.82 27.94 -26.91
N LYS A 486 -8.40 29.13 -26.49
CA LYS A 486 -9.26 30.29 -26.20
C LYS A 486 -9.15 31.40 -27.26
N GLY A 487 -8.48 31.14 -28.37
CA GLY A 487 -8.23 32.08 -29.46
C GLY A 487 -6.94 32.88 -29.27
N CYS A 488 -6.62 33.74 -30.23
CA CYS A 488 -5.34 34.43 -30.27
C CYS A 488 -5.44 35.93 -29.92
N PHE A 489 -4.40 36.45 -29.28
CA PHE A 489 -4.23 37.88 -29.04
C PHE A 489 -3.95 38.65 -30.34
N LYS A 490 -4.07 39.99 -30.29
CA LYS A 490 -3.66 40.88 -31.38
C LYS A 490 -2.18 40.74 -31.75
N ASP A 491 -1.36 40.28 -30.81
CA ASP A 491 0.09 40.10 -30.97
C ASP A 491 0.47 38.75 -31.61
N GLY A 492 -0.51 37.94 -32.03
CA GLY A 492 -0.29 36.66 -32.71
C GLY A 492 0.01 35.46 -31.79
N VAL A 493 0.02 35.65 -30.47
CA VAL A 493 0.17 34.55 -29.48
C VAL A 493 -1.21 33.99 -29.13
N CYS A 494 -1.37 32.66 -29.16
CA CYS A 494 -2.64 32.01 -28.86
C CYS A 494 -2.80 31.71 -27.36
N ARG A 495 -4.05 31.67 -26.87
CA ARG A 495 -4.38 31.47 -25.47
C ARG A 495 -4.85 30.04 -25.23
N ALA A 496 -4.39 29.44 -24.15
CA ALA A 496 -4.85 28.13 -23.70
C ALA A 496 -5.27 28.22 -22.24
N GLY A 497 -6.35 27.51 -21.90
CA GLY A 497 -6.86 27.52 -20.53
C GLY A 497 -7.98 26.52 -20.31
N THR A 498 -8.58 26.60 -19.13
CA THR A 498 -9.75 25.84 -18.73
C THR A 498 -11.05 26.60 -18.97
N ALA A 499 -12.13 25.90 -19.30
CA ALA A 499 -13.48 26.48 -19.33
C ALA A 499 -14.55 25.47 -18.90
N GLY A 500 -15.73 25.97 -18.55
CA GLY A 500 -16.91 25.14 -18.21
C GLY A 500 -17.54 24.38 -19.37
N ARG A 501 -17.08 24.65 -20.61
CA ARG A 501 -17.52 24.01 -21.85
C ARG A 501 -16.32 23.48 -22.60
N ARG A 502 -16.54 22.48 -23.45
CA ARG A 502 -15.49 21.93 -24.32
C ARG A 502 -14.94 23.04 -25.23
N LEU A 503 -13.62 23.22 -25.19
CA LEU A 503 -12.88 24.15 -26.03
C LEU A 503 -12.34 23.44 -27.29
N PRO A 504 -12.00 24.18 -28.35
CA PRO A 504 -11.26 23.63 -29.49
C PRO A 504 -9.91 23.04 -29.06
N ASP A 505 -9.45 22.02 -29.79
CA ASP A 505 -8.13 21.43 -29.57
C ASP A 505 -7.03 22.42 -29.94
N LEU A 506 -5.88 22.37 -29.25
CA LEU A 506 -4.76 23.26 -29.55
C LEU A 506 -4.11 22.89 -30.89
N GLU A 507 -3.71 23.91 -31.64
CA GLU A 507 -2.91 23.74 -32.86
C GLU A 507 -1.50 23.23 -32.49
N PRO A 508 -0.98 22.20 -33.20
CA PRO A 508 0.36 21.68 -32.95
C PRO A 508 1.43 22.71 -33.31
N ASP A 509 2.50 22.76 -32.51
CA ASP A 509 3.67 23.64 -32.70
C ASP A 509 3.39 25.15 -32.61
N THR A 510 2.16 25.54 -32.26
CA THR A 510 1.80 26.93 -31.94
C THR A 510 2.21 27.27 -30.50
N LEU A 511 2.69 28.50 -30.30
CA LEU A 511 3.07 29.01 -28.98
C LEU A 511 1.81 29.49 -28.24
N TYR A 512 1.57 28.89 -27.08
CA TYR A 512 0.45 29.22 -26.22
C TYR A 512 0.88 29.89 -24.93
N ARG A 513 -0.02 30.73 -24.43
CA ARG A 513 0.10 31.42 -23.15
C ARG A 513 -1.13 31.11 -22.29
N CYS A 514 -0.90 30.70 -21.05
CA CYS A 514 -1.94 30.65 -20.03
C CYS A 514 -2.02 32.02 -19.35
N HIS A 515 -3.16 32.68 -19.45
CA HIS A 515 -3.40 33.97 -18.82
C HIS A 515 -4.22 33.73 -17.56
N GLN A 516 -3.70 34.10 -16.39
CA GLN A 516 -4.57 34.35 -15.24
C GLN A 516 -5.24 35.70 -15.47
N GLN A 517 -6.57 35.69 -15.43
CA GLN A 517 -7.44 36.82 -15.70
C GLN A 517 -7.00 38.05 -14.87
N GLU A 518 -6.52 39.10 -15.54
CA GLU A 518 -6.59 40.45 -14.99
C GLU A 518 -8.04 40.92 -15.18
N ASP A 519 -8.70 41.25 -14.08
CA ASP A 519 -10.08 41.77 -14.05
C ASP A 519 -10.26 43.06 -14.88
#